data_AF-A0A7Y8IV72-F1
#
_entry.id   AF-A0A7Y8IV72-F1
#
_cell.length_a   1.000
_cell.length_b   1.000
_cell.length_c   1.000
_cell.angle_alpha   90.00
_cell.angle_beta   90.00
_cell.angle_gamma   90.00
#
_symmetry.space_group_name_H-M   'P 1'
#
loop_
_entity.id
_entity.type
_entity.pdbx_description
1 polymer ?
#
loop_
_entity_poly.entity_id
_entity_poly.type
_entity_poly.pdbx_seq_one_letter_code
_entity_poly.pdbx_strand_id
1 'polypeptide(L)'
;GMTATADITVKKIENAILIPSAALRFTPPVQEEKKPSTGLVGSLLPRPPSSASKQREDVAANKQQQRVWTLKDGQLSAIPVTIGSTDGNMTEVVAGEIKPGMPLVVDTVSVVK
;
A
#
# COMPACT_ATOMS: atom_id res chain seq x y z
N GLY A 1 -2.10 -42.33 19.48
CA GLY A 1 -2.91 -41.12 19.72
C GLY A 1 -3.77 -40.86 18.50
N MET A 2 -4.99 -40.36 18.67
CA MET A 2 -5.86 -39.95 17.57
C MET A 2 -5.66 -38.46 17.33
N THR A 3 -4.96 -38.10 16.26
CA THR A 3 -4.91 -36.72 15.79
C THR A 3 -5.96 -36.56 14.70
N ALA A 4 -6.78 -35.52 14.79
CA ALA A 4 -7.75 -35.17 13.77
C ALA A 4 -7.52 -33.72 13.32
N THR A 5 -7.61 -33.48 12.00
CA THR A 5 -7.63 -32.14 11.41
C THR A 5 -9.07 -31.79 11.09
N ALA A 6 -9.51 -30.60 11.50
CA ALA A 6 -10.86 -30.12 11.24
C ALA A 6 -10.78 -28.70 10.67
N ASP A 7 -11.63 -28.41 9.68
CA ASP A 7 -11.80 -27.09 9.11
C ASP A 7 -13.08 -26.45 9.65
N ILE A 8 -12.98 -25.21 10.14
CA ILE A 8 -14.10 -24.49 10.76
C ILE A 8 -14.31 -23.17 10.02
N THR A 9 -15.52 -22.96 9.48
CA THR A 9 -15.89 -21.69 8.85
C THR A 9 -16.42 -20.72 9.91
N VAL A 10 -15.69 -19.64 10.17
CA VAL A 10 -16.06 -18.63 11.19
C VAL A 10 -16.94 -17.52 10.65
N LYS A 11 -16.80 -17.18 9.36
CA LYS A 11 -17.56 -16.12 8.71
C LYS A 11 -17.63 -16.39 7.21
N LYS A 12 -18.80 -16.18 6.62
CA LYS A 12 -19.01 -16.22 5.17
C LYS A 12 -19.66 -14.91 4.76
N ILE A 13 -19.07 -14.24 3.78
CA ILE A 13 -19.59 -13.00 3.21
C ILE A 13 -19.78 -13.25 1.72
N GLU A 14 -20.98 -12.96 1.23
CA GLU A 14 -21.33 -13.16 -0.17
C GLU A 14 -21.32 -11.82 -0.91
N ASN A 15 -20.99 -11.85 -2.20
CA ASN A 15 -20.96 -10.66 -3.07
C ASN A 15 -20.00 -9.55 -2.59
N ALA A 16 -18.91 -9.93 -1.92
CA ALA A 16 -17.87 -9.01 -1.48
C ALA A 16 -16.88 -8.66 -2.60
N ILE A 17 -16.35 -7.43 -2.57
CA ILE A 17 -15.18 -7.06 -3.37
C ILE A 17 -13.93 -7.56 -2.63
N LEU A 18 -13.14 -8.40 -3.29
CA LEU A 18 -11.94 -8.98 -2.73
C LEU A 18 -10.69 -8.43 -3.42
N ILE A 19 -9.67 -8.13 -2.62
CA ILE A 19 -8.33 -7.76 -3.10
C ILE A 19 -7.28 -8.71 -2.48
N PRO A 20 -6.14 -8.95 -3.15
CA PRO A 20 -5.04 -9.67 -2.54
C PRO A 20 -4.52 -8.93 -1.30
N SER A 21 -4.36 -9.63 -0.18
CA SER A 21 -3.83 -9.05 1.06
C SER A 21 -2.39 -8.53 0.89
N ALA A 22 -1.66 -8.97 -0.14
CA ALA A 22 -0.35 -8.44 -0.52
C ALA A 22 -0.42 -6.99 -1.04
N ALA A 23 -1.49 -6.59 -1.73
CA ALA A 23 -1.65 -5.24 -2.29
C ALA A 23 -1.70 -4.17 -1.19
N LEU A 24 -2.21 -4.52 -0.01
CA LEU A 24 -2.27 -3.64 1.16
C LEU A 24 -0.89 -3.38 1.78
N ARG A 25 0.07 -4.29 1.55
CA ARG A 25 1.44 -4.18 2.07
C ARG A 25 2.41 -3.56 1.07
N PHE A 26 2.00 -3.42 -0.20
CA PHE A 26 2.84 -2.88 -1.24
C PHE A 26 3.17 -1.40 -0.97
N THR A 27 4.46 -1.10 -0.93
CA THR A 27 4.99 0.26 -0.85
C THR A 27 5.84 0.50 -2.09
N PRO A 28 5.53 1.51 -2.92
CA PRO A 28 6.32 1.83 -4.09
C PRO A 28 7.79 2.06 -3.72
N PRO A 29 8.75 1.59 -4.52
CA PRO A 29 10.12 2.06 -4.38
C PRO A 29 10.13 3.57 -4.58
N VAL A 30 10.74 4.29 -3.63
CA VAL A 30 10.90 5.75 -3.74
C VAL A 30 11.77 6.01 -4.97
N GLN A 31 11.17 6.51 -6.05
CA GLN A 31 11.96 7.12 -7.11
C GLN A 31 12.59 8.36 -6.48
N GLU A 32 13.89 8.29 -6.18
CA GLU A 32 14.64 9.47 -5.79
C GLU A 32 14.58 10.45 -6.98
N GLU A 33 13.66 11.40 -6.92
CA GLU A 33 13.79 12.61 -7.71
C GLU A 33 15.17 13.16 -7.41
N LYS A 34 16.04 13.16 -8.43
CA LYS A 34 17.36 13.79 -8.36
C LYS A 34 17.14 15.22 -7.90
N LYS A 35 17.33 15.48 -6.60
CA LYS A 35 17.35 16.84 -6.08
C LYS A 35 18.33 17.63 -6.95
N PRO A 36 17.94 18.79 -7.51
CA PRO A 36 18.88 19.62 -8.23
C PRO A 36 20.06 19.88 -7.29
N SER A 37 21.26 19.55 -7.75
CA SER A 37 22.49 19.84 -7.04
C SER A 37 22.47 21.32 -6.71
N THR A 38 22.26 21.64 -5.43
CA THR A 38 22.36 23.02 -4.95
C THR A 38 23.79 23.44 -5.26
N GLY A 39 23.96 24.31 -6.25
CA GLY A 39 25.26 24.85 -6.64
C GLY A 39 25.97 25.48 -5.46
N LEU A 40 27.27 25.70 -5.63
CA LEU A 40 28.24 26.16 -4.62
C LEU A 40 27.84 27.45 -3.85
N VAL A 41 26.79 28.16 -4.29
CA VAL A 41 26.22 29.35 -3.62
C VAL A 41 25.35 28.99 -2.40
N GLY A 42 24.79 27.76 -2.34
CA GLY A 42 23.91 27.34 -1.24
C GLY A 42 24.62 26.85 0.04
N SER A 43 25.96 26.88 0.10
CA SER A 43 26.72 26.49 1.29
C SER A 43 27.03 27.67 2.24
N LEU A 44 26.68 28.90 1.87
CA LEU A 44 27.00 30.12 2.63
C LEU A 44 25.81 30.68 3.42
N LEU A 45 24.62 30.09 3.29
CA LEU A 45 23.43 30.49 4.04
C LEU A 45 23.12 29.43 5.11
N PRO A 46 23.00 29.81 6.41
CA PRO A 46 22.52 28.89 7.43
C PRO A 46 21.09 28.49 7.10
N ARG A 47 20.92 27.24 6.65
CA ARG A 47 19.62 26.67 6.31
C ARG A 47 18.80 26.48 7.60
N PRO A 48 17.56 26.97 7.67
CA PRO A 48 16.61 26.55 8.70
C PRO A 48 16.45 25.03 8.64
N PRO A 49 16.29 24.33 9.78
CA PRO A 49 15.99 22.91 9.76
C PRO A 49 14.66 22.72 9.03
N SER A 50 14.72 22.30 7.77
CA SER A 50 13.55 21.78 7.09
C SER A 50 13.19 20.52 7.84
N SER A 51 12.10 20.60 8.61
CA SER A 51 11.34 19.42 8.98
C SER A 51 10.88 18.79 7.68
N ALA A 52 11.73 17.95 7.10
CA ALA A 52 11.29 16.88 6.25
C ALA A 52 10.45 15.98 7.16
N SER A 53 9.21 16.38 7.42
CA SER A 53 8.12 15.45 7.48
C SER A 53 8.09 14.78 6.10
N LYS A 54 9.03 13.85 5.88
CA LYS A 54 8.65 12.58 5.29
C LYS A 54 7.45 12.19 6.11
N GLN A 55 6.29 12.44 5.52
CA GLN A 55 5.02 11.89 5.90
C GLN A 55 5.24 10.37 5.84
N ARG A 56 5.89 9.84 6.88
CA ARG A 56 5.53 8.58 7.49
C ARG A 56 4.11 8.86 7.94
N GLU A 57 3.19 8.79 6.99
CA GLU A 57 1.78 8.78 7.27
C GLU A 57 1.61 7.64 8.26
N ASP A 58 1.28 8.06 9.48
CA ASP A 58 1.17 7.24 10.65
C ASP A 58 0.57 5.89 10.30
N VAL A 59 1.37 4.83 10.47
CA VAL A 59 0.92 3.43 10.50
C VAL A 59 0.03 3.17 11.75
N ALA A 60 -0.49 4.23 12.36
CA ALA A 60 -1.39 4.24 13.50
C ALA A 60 -2.74 4.95 13.20
N ALA A 61 -3.00 5.36 11.96
CA ALA A 61 -4.36 5.73 11.55
C ALA A 61 -5.16 4.44 11.32
N ASN A 62 -6.26 4.27 12.09
CA ASN A 62 -7.29 3.23 11.99
C ASN A 62 -6.91 2.01 11.11
N LYS A 63 -6.64 0.84 11.72
CA LYS A 63 -6.25 -0.40 11.01
C LYS A 63 -7.15 -0.76 9.81
N GLN A 64 -8.38 -0.26 9.76
CA GLN A 64 -9.32 -0.47 8.66
C GLN A 64 -9.11 0.48 7.48
N GLN A 65 -8.55 1.67 7.68
CA GLN A 65 -8.21 2.60 6.60
C GLN A 65 -6.82 2.28 6.07
N GLN A 66 -6.76 1.79 4.84
CA GLN A 66 -5.54 1.38 4.17
C GLN A 66 -5.48 2.00 2.77
N ARG A 67 -4.38 1.77 2.04
CA ARG A 67 -4.26 2.16 0.64
C ARG A 67 -3.82 0.98 -0.20
N VAL A 68 -4.28 0.95 -1.43
CA VAL A 68 -3.77 0.06 -2.48
C VAL A 68 -3.26 0.90 -3.64
N TRP A 69 -2.51 0.27 -4.54
CA TRP A 69 -1.95 0.95 -5.70
C TRP A 69 -2.46 0.29 -6.97
N THR A 70 -2.80 1.12 -7.97
CA THR A 70 -3.10 0.69 -9.34
C THR A 70 -2.14 1.37 -10.30
N LEU A 71 -2.09 0.90 -11.55
CA LEU A 71 -1.34 1.56 -12.61
C LEU A 71 -2.30 2.37 -13.48
N LYS A 72 -2.06 3.68 -13.56
CA LYS A 72 -2.71 4.59 -14.51
C LYS A 72 -1.62 5.16 -15.40
N ASP A 73 -1.71 4.90 -16.71
CA ASP A 73 -0.74 5.39 -17.71
C ASP A 73 0.73 5.06 -17.36
N GLY A 74 0.95 3.87 -16.78
CA GLY A 74 2.28 3.41 -16.36
C GLY A 74 2.78 4.02 -15.04
N GLN A 75 1.99 4.87 -14.39
CA GLN A 75 2.32 5.47 -13.10
C GLN A 75 1.50 4.86 -11.97
N LEU A 76 2.12 4.74 -10.79
CA LEU A 76 1.48 4.23 -9.59
C LEU A 76 0.50 5.28 -9.03
N SER A 77 -0.77 4.90 -8.97
CA SER A 77 -1.85 5.72 -8.40
C SER A 77 -2.40 5.06 -7.15
N ALA A 78 -2.37 5.79 -6.04
CA ALA A 78 -2.89 5.29 -4.77
C ALA A 78 -4.41 5.44 -4.69
N ILE A 79 -5.07 4.42 -4.16
CA ILE A 79 -6.51 4.40 -3.90
C ILE A 79 -6.71 4.12 -2.40
N PRO A 80 -7.30 5.05 -1.63
CA PRO A 80 -7.66 4.79 -0.25
C PRO A 80 -8.83 3.78 -0.19
N VAL A 81 -8.74 2.84 0.72
CA VAL A 81 -9.75 1.79 0.92
C VAL A 81 -10.04 1.58 2.40
N THR A 82 -11.27 1.17 2.70
CA THR A 82 -11.64 0.63 4.01
C THR A 82 -11.78 -0.88 3.89
N ILE A 83 -11.01 -1.61 4.68
CA ILE A 83 -10.97 -3.07 4.66
C ILE A 83 -11.93 -3.68 5.69
N GLY A 84 -12.44 -4.86 5.36
CA GLY A 84 -13.31 -5.69 6.19
C GLY A 84 -12.59 -6.95 6.67
N SER A 85 -13.24 -8.10 6.53
CA SER A 85 -12.67 -9.40 6.92
C SER A 85 -11.64 -9.91 5.91
N THR A 86 -10.70 -10.73 6.39
CA THR A 86 -9.69 -11.40 5.57
C THR A 86 -9.68 -12.89 5.87
N ASP A 87 -9.44 -13.71 4.84
CA ASP A 87 -9.17 -15.15 4.96
C ASP A 87 -7.67 -15.47 5.01
N GLY A 88 -6.82 -14.44 5.10
CA GLY A 88 -5.35 -14.50 5.06
C GLY A 88 -4.76 -14.18 3.70
N ASN A 89 -5.38 -14.67 2.61
CA ASN A 89 -4.89 -14.45 1.25
C ASN A 89 -5.59 -13.27 0.57
N MET A 90 -6.90 -13.15 0.78
CA MET A 90 -7.77 -12.11 0.26
C MET A 90 -8.35 -11.28 1.40
N THR A 91 -8.60 -10.01 1.12
CA THR A 91 -9.23 -9.07 2.05
C THR A 91 -10.44 -8.43 1.40
N GLU A 92 -11.53 -8.37 2.14
CA GLU A 92 -12.75 -7.66 1.78
C GLU A 92 -12.52 -6.14 1.76
N VAL A 93 -13.03 -5.47 0.73
CA VAL A 93 -13.10 -4.00 0.66
C VAL A 93 -14.54 -3.57 0.91
N VAL A 94 -14.74 -2.82 1.99
CA VAL A 94 -16.06 -2.31 2.42
C VAL A 94 -16.34 -0.94 1.82
N ALA A 95 -15.30 -0.12 1.61
CA ALA A 95 -15.40 1.18 0.96
C ALA A 95 -14.12 1.53 0.19
N GLY A 96 -14.24 2.38 -0.82
CA GLY A 96 -13.14 2.81 -1.69
C GLY A 96 -13.50 2.64 -3.17
N GLU A 97 -12.75 3.29 -4.04
CA GLU A 97 -13.01 3.27 -5.49
C GLU A 97 -12.40 2.04 -6.17
N ILE A 98 -12.69 0.85 -5.63
CA ILE A 98 -12.26 -0.44 -6.20
C ILE A 98 -13.44 -1.11 -6.89
N LYS A 99 -13.20 -1.63 -8.09
CA LYS A 99 -14.20 -2.36 -8.88
C LYS A 99 -13.69 -3.75 -9.22
N PRO A 100 -14.57 -4.75 -9.36
CA PRO A 100 -14.18 -6.06 -9.89
C PRO A 100 -13.44 -5.93 -11.22
N GLY A 101 -12.33 -6.66 -11.37
CA GLY A 101 -11.47 -6.61 -12.56
C GLY A 101 -10.46 -5.46 -12.59
N MET A 102 -10.46 -4.55 -11.62
CA MET A 102 -9.45 -3.49 -11.52
C MET A 102 -8.07 -4.09 -11.18
N PRO A 103 -7.02 -3.81 -11.95
CA PRO A 103 -5.68 -4.29 -11.65
C PRO A 103 -5.09 -3.54 -10.43
N LEU A 104 -4.50 -4.29 -9.51
CA LEU A 104 -3.79 -3.77 -8.35
C LEU A 104 -2.35 -4.26 -8.34
N VAL A 105 -1.46 -3.42 -7.82
CA VAL A 105 -0.04 -3.73 -7.68
C VAL A 105 0.19 -4.43 -6.35
N VAL A 106 0.81 -5.59 -6.41
CA VAL A 106 1.16 -6.42 -5.24
C VAL A 106 2.66 -6.46 -4.98
N ASP A 107 3.48 -6.24 -6.01
CA ASP A 107 4.94 -6.28 -5.93
C ASP A 107 5.56 -5.57 -7.15
N THR A 108 6.86 -5.30 -7.08
CA THR A 108 7.67 -4.78 -8.19
C THR A 108 9.00 -5.51 -8.26
N VAL A 109 9.43 -5.88 -9.47
CA VAL A 109 10.77 -6.45 -9.69
C VAL A 109 11.68 -5.36 -10.21
N SER A 110 12.71 -5.01 -9.44
CA SER A 110 13.78 -4.12 -9.87
C SER A 110 14.90 -4.95 -10.50
N VAL A 111 15.20 -4.72 -11.77
CA VAL A 111 16.41 -5.27 -12.40
C VAL A 111 17.57 -4.36 -12.01
N VAL A 112 18.42 -4.80 -11.10
CA VAL A 112 19.71 -4.15 -10.84
C VAL A 112 20.60 -4.47 -12.05
N LYS A 113 21.03 -3.42 -12.76
CA LYS A 113 21.96 -3.53 -13.88
C LYS A 113 23.40 -3.39 -13.40
#